data_AF-A0A6B1IJH4-F1
#
_entry.id   AF-A0A6B1IJH4-F1
#
_cell.length_a   1.000
_cell.length_b   1.000
_cell.length_c   1.000
_cell.angle_alpha   90.00
_cell.angle_beta   90.00
_cell.angle_gamma   90.00
#
_symmetry.space_group_name_H-M   'P 1'
#
loop_
_entity.id
_entity.type
_entity.pdbx_description
1 polymer ?
#
loop_
_entity_poly.entity_id
_entity_poly.type
_entity_poly.pdbx_seq_one_letter_code
_entity_poly.pdbx_strand_id
1 'polypeptide(L)'
;MYVQADGVRPDGGTTSGRDRHRILRELRGELARHPAVLSVEGEPPSEYRELQATLDPSWFGRSGERATLRMTWIPDPSPGPEDSDRTSDAWIRTPIQAYYTVHYSESSGFDCGFHCEPNSHIDGLLHYQERDEVDDCYTYEQVSFDARSVSGLLWEVMDALANRLSILDGPE
;
A
#
# COMPACT_ATOMS: atom_id res chain seq x y z
N MET A 1 30.26 22.25 -6.65
CA MET A 1 28.97 21.53 -6.65
C MET A 1 29.24 20.19 -5.99
N TYR A 2 28.87 20.03 -4.72
CA TYR A 2 29.14 18.80 -3.97
C TYR A 2 28.08 17.77 -4.33
N VAL A 3 28.49 16.68 -4.99
CA VAL A 3 27.68 15.47 -5.12
C VAL A 3 27.80 14.74 -3.79
N GLN A 4 26.73 14.70 -3.01
CA GLN A 4 26.67 13.91 -1.78
C GLN A 4 26.67 12.45 -2.21
N ALA A 5 27.84 11.82 -2.11
CA ALA A 5 27.99 10.39 -2.32
C ALA A 5 27.21 9.65 -1.23
N ASP A 6 26.30 8.80 -1.67
CA ASP A 6 25.51 7.90 -0.84
C ASP A 6 26.45 7.11 0.08
N GLY A 7 26.28 7.29 1.38
CA GLY A 7 27.18 6.76 2.40
C GLY A 7 26.96 5.27 2.61
N VAL A 8 27.56 4.44 1.75
CA VAL A 8 27.69 3.00 2.03
C VAL A 8 28.57 2.84 3.28
N ARG A 9 27.93 2.55 4.41
CA ARG A 9 28.59 2.13 5.65
C ARG A 9 29.00 0.65 5.56
N PRO A 10 30.01 0.22 6.32
CA PRO A 10 30.57 -1.13 6.21
C PRO A 10 29.63 -2.27 6.65
N ASP A 11 28.39 -1.97 7.04
CA ASP A 11 27.38 -2.93 7.50
C ASP A 11 26.37 -3.35 6.39
N GLY A 12 26.60 -2.99 5.13
CA GLY A 12 25.90 -3.59 3.97
C GLY A 12 24.42 -3.23 3.75
N GLY A 13 23.83 -2.36 4.58
CA GLY A 13 22.47 -1.84 4.37
C GLY A 13 22.46 -0.42 3.80
N THR A 14 21.71 -0.17 2.72
CA THR A 14 21.41 1.20 2.26
C THR A 14 20.48 1.89 3.26
N THR A 15 20.54 3.22 3.35
CA THR A 15 19.65 4.04 4.20
C THR A 15 18.17 3.75 3.90
N SER A 16 17.82 3.68 2.62
CA SER A 16 16.49 3.30 2.13
C SER A 16 16.01 1.94 2.66
N GLY A 17 16.87 0.93 2.70
CA GLY A 17 16.52 -0.39 3.25
C GLY A 17 16.22 -0.35 4.75
N ARG A 18 16.99 0.45 5.51
CA ARG A 18 16.76 0.65 6.96
C ARG A 18 15.47 1.41 7.24
N ASP A 19 15.20 2.45 6.47
CA ASP A 19 13.98 3.26 6.62
C ASP A 19 12.73 2.46 6.25
N ARG A 20 12.77 1.70 5.15
CA ARG A 20 11.70 0.75 4.79
C ARG A 20 11.43 -0.23 5.93
N HIS A 21 12.48 -0.86 6.46
CA HIS A 21 12.35 -1.84 7.54
C HIS A 21 11.74 -1.25 8.81
N ARG A 22 12.14 -0.02 9.18
CA ARG A 22 11.54 0.71 10.30
C ARG A 22 10.06 0.96 10.07
N ILE A 23 9.71 1.45 8.88
CA ILE A 23 8.34 1.81 8.50
C ILE A 23 7.42 0.57 8.49
N LEU A 24 7.84 -0.52 7.84
CA LEU A 24 7.02 -1.74 7.81
C LEU A 24 6.85 -2.36 9.21
N ARG A 25 7.83 -2.21 10.10
CA ARG A 25 7.65 -2.63 11.51
C ARG A 25 6.62 -1.78 12.26
N GLU A 26 6.59 -0.47 12.02
CA GLU A 26 5.57 0.42 12.57
C GLU A 26 4.18 0.02 12.06
N LEU A 27 4.03 -0.09 10.75
CA LEU A 27 2.80 -0.49 10.07
C LEU A 27 2.29 -1.87 10.52
N ARG A 28 3.18 -2.83 10.72
CA ARG A 28 2.83 -4.13 11.30
C ARG A 28 2.22 -3.99 12.69
N GLY A 29 2.79 -3.13 13.52
CA GLY A 29 2.27 -2.86 14.87
C GLY A 29 0.86 -2.25 14.81
N GLU A 30 0.64 -1.31 13.89
CA GLU A 30 -0.68 -0.71 13.67
C GLU A 30 -1.70 -1.71 13.13
N LEU A 31 -1.36 -2.48 12.08
CA LEU A 31 -2.20 -3.56 11.55
C LEU A 31 -2.58 -4.56 12.64
N ALA A 32 -1.64 -4.97 13.49
CA ALA A 32 -1.91 -5.91 14.58
C ALA A 32 -2.92 -5.38 15.62
N ARG A 33 -3.21 -4.08 15.64
CA ARG A 33 -4.25 -3.46 16.50
C ARG A 33 -5.59 -3.31 15.80
N HIS A 34 -5.65 -3.50 14.48
CA HIS A 34 -6.89 -3.37 13.73
C HIS A 34 -7.78 -4.62 13.97
N PRO A 35 -9.07 -4.46 14.33
CA PRO A 35 -9.94 -5.59 14.69
C PRO A 35 -10.12 -6.65 13.59
N ALA A 36 -10.10 -6.23 12.31
CA ALA A 36 -10.16 -7.13 11.16
C ALA A 36 -8.92 -8.00 10.95
N VAL A 37 -7.78 -7.70 11.59
CA VAL A 37 -6.52 -8.40 11.36
C VAL A 37 -6.39 -9.59 12.31
N LEU A 38 -6.31 -10.79 11.74
CA LEU A 38 -6.13 -12.05 12.48
C LEU A 38 -4.65 -12.34 12.76
N SER A 39 -3.79 -12.04 11.79
CA SER A 39 -2.34 -12.16 11.91
C SER A 39 -1.66 -11.20 10.94
N VAL A 40 -0.42 -10.81 11.26
CA VAL A 40 0.42 -10.01 10.36
C VAL A 40 1.89 -10.34 10.54
N GLU A 41 2.54 -10.63 9.42
CA GLU A 41 3.94 -11.02 9.33
C GLU A 41 4.67 -10.11 8.33
N GLY A 42 5.98 -9.96 8.52
CA GLY A 42 6.84 -9.28 7.56
C GLY A 42 7.53 -10.32 6.71
N GLU A 43 7.52 -10.14 5.39
CA GLU A 43 8.04 -11.12 4.45
C GLU A 43 9.24 -10.58 3.64
N PRO A 44 10.34 -11.34 3.53
CA PRO A 44 10.69 -12.46 4.40
C PRO A 44 10.96 -11.99 5.85
N PRO A 45 10.83 -12.86 6.88
CA PRO A 45 10.82 -12.49 8.30
C PRO A 45 11.97 -11.61 8.82
N SER A 46 13.16 -11.74 8.24
CA SER A 46 14.34 -10.96 8.62
C SER A 46 14.50 -9.65 7.85
N GLU A 47 13.97 -9.57 6.63
CA GLU A 47 14.23 -8.45 5.72
C GLU A 47 13.10 -7.46 5.63
N TYR A 48 11.87 -7.87 5.99
CA TYR A 48 10.65 -7.03 5.94
C TYR A 48 10.62 -6.24 4.63
N ARG A 49 10.52 -6.96 3.51
CA ARG A 49 10.36 -6.32 2.19
C ARG A 49 8.90 -5.92 1.97
N GLU A 50 7.99 -6.72 2.52
CA GLU A 50 6.56 -6.47 2.53
C GLU A 50 5.93 -6.92 3.86
N LEU A 51 4.69 -6.53 4.10
CA LEU A 51 3.83 -7.13 5.11
C LEU A 51 2.79 -8.01 4.43
N GLN A 52 2.48 -9.13 5.08
CA GLN A 52 1.35 -9.98 4.73
C GLN A 52 0.48 -10.15 5.97
N ALA A 53 -0.77 -9.74 5.90
CA ALA A 53 -1.76 -9.93 6.94
C ALA A 53 -2.87 -10.86 6.49
N THR A 54 -3.35 -11.69 7.41
CA THR A 54 -4.61 -12.42 7.24
C THR A 54 -5.71 -11.60 7.89
N LEU A 55 -6.79 -11.38 7.14
CA LEU A 55 -7.95 -10.61 7.57
C LEU A 55 -9.17 -11.51 7.74
N ASP A 56 -10.06 -11.12 8.64
CA ASP A 56 -11.44 -11.59 8.74
C ASP A 56 -12.34 -10.68 7.87
N PRO A 57 -12.81 -11.15 6.70
CA PRO A 57 -13.59 -10.35 5.76
C PRO A 57 -14.93 -9.85 6.32
N SER A 58 -15.46 -10.49 7.36
CA SER A 58 -16.74 -10.11 7.96
C SER A 58 -16.74 -8.70 8.56
N TRP A 59 -15.56 -8.20 8.95
CA TRP A 59 -15.38 -6.80 9.36
C TRP A 59 -15.65 -5.78 8.25
N PHE A 60 -15.58 -6.22 7.00
CA PHE A 60 -15.84 -5.42 5.82
C PHE A 60 -17.19 -5.74 5.16
N GLY A 61 -18.05 -6.52 5.84
CA GLY A 61 -19.35 -6.95 5.32
C GLY A 61 -19.31 -8.17 4.40
N ARG A 62 -18.12 -8.73 4.14
CA ARG A 62 -17.91 -9.83 3.20
C ARG A 62 -18.16 -11.19 3.85
N SER A 63 -18.61 -12.17 3.06
CA SER A 63 -18.94 -13.53 3.53
C SER A 63 -17.80 -14.55 3.44
N GLY A 64 -16.64 -14.17 2.90
CA GLY A 64 -15.47 -15.05 2.76
C GLY A 64 -14.85 -15.47 4.11
N GLU A 65 -14.22 -16.65 4.15
CA GLU A 65 -13.60 -17.17 5.38
C GLU A 65 -12.36 -16.37 5.79
N ARG A 66 -11.50 -16.03 4.82
CA ARG A 66 -10.25 -15.27 5.01
C ARG A 66 -9.93 -14.44 3.78
N ALA A 67 -9.30 -13.30 4.02
CA ALA A 67 -8.65 -12.51 2.98
C ALA A 67 -7.20 -12.24 3.33
N THR A 68 -6.42 -11.82 2.35
CA THR A 68 -5.03 -11.40 2.53
C THR A 68 -4.91 -9.91 2.30
N LEU A 69 -4.18 -9.21 3.17
CA LEU A 69 -3.69 -7.86 2.91
C LEU A 69 -2.18 -7.91 2.68
N ARG A 70 -1.70 -7.46 1.51
CA ARG A 70 -0.27 -7.33 1.23
C ARG A 70 0.11 -5.86 1.15
N MET A 71 1.22 -5.49 1.78
CA MET A 71 1.68 -4.11 1.80
C MET A 71 3.17 -4.00 1.47
N THR A 72 3.52 -3.13 0.53
CA THR A 72 4.92 -2.79 0.23
C THR A 72 5.20 -1.32 0.50
N TRP A 73 6.47 -0.98 0.72
CA TRP A 73 6.89 0.41 0.95
C TRP A 73 8.29 0.68 0.42
N ILE A 74 8.47 1.80 -0.27
CA ILE A 74 9.74 2.34 -0.72
C ILE A 74 9.77 3.81 -0.28
N PRO A 75 10.58 4.15 0.74
CA PRO A 75 10.68 5.54 1.22
C PRO A 75 11.49 6.38 0.23
N ASP A 76 11.09 7.65 0.11
CA ASP A 76 11.79 8.68 -0.68
C ASP A 76 12.23 8.20 -2.07
N PRO A 77 11.29 7.68 -2.90
CA PRO A 77 11.64 7.18 -4.21
C PRO A 77 12.14 8.33 -5.08
N SER A 78 13.28 8.14 -5.74
CA SER A 78 13.71 9.03 -6.81
C SER A 78 12.88 8.70 -8.07
N PRO A 79 12.01 9.60 -8.55
CA PRO A 79 11.35 9.37 -9.83
C PRO A 79 12.40 9.28 -10.93
N GLY A 80 12.20 8.36 -11.88
CA GLY A 80 13.06 8.26 -13.05
C GLY A 80 13.00 9.57 -13.87
N PRO A 81 13.98 9.84 -14.75
CA PRO A 81 13.96 11.04 -15.59
C PRO A 81 12.70 11.13 -16.46
N GLU A 82 12.10 10.00 -16.81
CA GLU A 82 10.87 9.89 -17.61
C GLU A 82 9.61 10.33 -16.83
N ASP A 83 9.65 10.21 -15.50
CA ASP A 83 8.57 10.61 -14.58
C ASP A 83 8.82 11.99 -13.95
N SER A 84 9.98 12.60 -14.22
CA SER A 84 10.39 13.87 -13.62
C SER A 84 9.55 15.07 -14.07
N ASP A 85 8.94 15.02 -15.25
CA ASP A 85 7.97 16.04 -15.72
C ASP A 85 6.57 15.85 -15.10
N ARG A 86 6.26 14.68 -14.53
CA ARG A 86 5.02 14.41 -13.78
C ARG A 86 5.07 14.90 -12.33
N THR A 87 6.20 15.49 -11.91
CA THR A 87 6.49 15.94 -10.54
C THR A 87 5.46 16.90 -9.95
N SER A 88 4.75 17.69 -10.77
CA SER A 88 3.70 18.58 -10.27
C SER A 88 2.50 17.81 -9.73
N ASP A 89 2.05 16.74 -10.40
CA ASP A 89 0.84 15.97 -10.04
C ASP A 89 1.13 14.75 -9.17
N ALA A 90 2.39 14.29 -9.15
CA ALA A 90 2.81 13.06 -8.48
C ALA A 90 2.41 13.00 -6.99
N TRP A 91 2.56 14.10 -6.26
CA TRP A 91 2.34 14.15 -4.80
C TRP A 91 1.17 15.05 -4.38
N ILE A 92 0.30 15.50 -5.31
CA ILE A 92 -0.82 16.38 -4.94
C ILE A 92 -1.84 15.65 -4.05
N ARG A 93 -2.03 14.35 -4.30
CA ARG A 93 -3.11 13.57 -3.69
C ARG A 93 -2.71 12.86 -2.39
N THR A 94 -1.46 12.96 -1.98
CA THR A 94 -0.99 12.46 -0.68
C THR A 94 0.21 13.27 -0.17
N PRO A 95 0.20 13.71 1.11
CA PRO A 95 1.36 14.34 1.74
C PRO A 95 2.55 13.38 1.93
N ILE A 96 2.35 12.08 1.82
CA ILE A 96 3.38 11.07 2.05
C ILE A 96 4.18 10.83 0.77
N GLN A 97 5.47 11.17 0.79
CA GLN A 97 6.40 10.94 -0.31
C GLN A 97 7.03 9.55 -0.23
N ALA A 98 6.28 8.53 -0.62
CA ALA A 98 6.74 7.16 -0.71
C ALA A 98 6.03 6.42 -1.83
N TYR A 99 6.67 5.41 -2.42
CA TYR A 99 5.92 4.42 -3.19
C TYR A 99 5.43 3.33 -2.25
N TYR A 100 4.17 2.96 -2.39
CA TYR A 100 3.56 1.92 -1.57
C TYR A 100 2.42 1.26 -2.32
N THR A 101 2.17 0.01 -1.97
CA THR A 101 0.97 -0.73 -2.40
C THR A 101 0.31 -1.34 -1.18
N VAL A 102 -1.02 -1.35 -1.15
CA VAL A 102 -1.84 -2.04 -0.17
C VAL A 102 -2.91 -2.82 -0.94
N HIS A 103 -2.79 -4.14 -0.96
CA HIS A 103 -3.64 -5.06 -1.73
C HIS A 103 -4.47 -5.93 -0.82
N TYR A 104 -5.77 -5.92 -1.00
CA TYR A 104 -6.72 -6.87 -0.44
C TYR A 104 -7.07 -7.92 -1.49
N SER A 105 -6.95 -9.20 -1.14
CA SER A 105 -7.33 -10.29 -2.02
C SER A 105 -8.09 -11.41 -1.31
N GLU A 106 -9.07 -11.98 -2.01
CA GLU A 106 -9.87 -13.11 -1.57
C GLU A 106 -9.59 -14.35 -2.41
N SER A 107 -9.81 -15.53 -1.82
CA SER A 107 -9.66 -16.80 -2.54
C SER A 107 -10.70 -17.00 -3.66
N SER A 108 -11.78 -16.21 -3.66
CA SER A 108 -12.81 -16.19 -4.72
C SER A 108 -12.29 -15.58 -6.02
N GLY A 109 -11.22 -14.79 -5.99
CA GLY A 109 -10.65 -14.09 -7.15
C GLY A 109 -10.71 -12.58 -7.04
N PHE A 110 -11.58 -12.04 -6.17
CA PHE A 110 -11.69 -10.61 -5.93
C PHE A 110 -10.37 -10.04 -5.40
N ASP A 111 -9.91 -8.95 -6.02
CA ASP A 111 -8.64 -8.31 -5.71
C ASP A 111 -8.73 -6.81 -5.92
N CYS A 112 -8.42 -6.04 -4.88
CA CYS A 112 -8.43 -4.59 -4.94
C CYS A 112 -7.30 -3.98 -4.12
N GLY A 113 -6.96 -2.73 -4.37
CA GLY A 113 -5.89 -2.09 -3.61
C GLY A 113 -5.69 -0.62 -3.89
N PHE A 114 -4.94 -0.01 -2.99
CA PHE A 114 -4.49 1.37 -3.09
C PHE A 114 -2.99 1.39 -3.38
N HIS A 115 -2.60 2.17 -4.37
CA HIS A 115 -1.22 2.26 -4.84
C HIS A 115 -0.79 3.71 -4.89
N CYS A 116 0.45 3.96 -4.51
CA CYS A 116 1.16 5.17 -4.84
C CYS A 116 2.40 4.78 -5.63
N GLU A 117 2.28 4.73 -6.95
CA GLU A 117 3.38 4.41 -7.86
C GLU A 117 3.04 4.89 -9.28
N PRO A 118 4.03 5.03 -10.18
CA PRO A 118 3.75 5.40 -11.56
C PRO A 118 2.83 4.37 -12.25
N ASN A 119 1.76 4.85 -12.86
CA ASN A 119 0.79 4.04 -13.60
C ASN A 119 0.51 4.68 -14.97
N SER A 120 0.28 3.87 -16.01
CA SER A 120 -0.03 4.33 -17.38
C SER A 120 -1.51 4.60 -17.62
N HIS A 121 -2.38 4.11 -16.74
CA HIS A 121 -3.84 4.17 -16.85
C HIS A 121 -4.44 5.42 -16.20
N ILE A 122 -3.72 6.06 -15.28
CA ILE A 122 -4.19 7.23 -14.53
C ILE A 122 -3.08 8.27 -14.38
N ASP A 123 -3.47 9.55 -14.47
CA ASP A 123 -2.60 10.67 -14.14
C ASP A 123 -2.39 10.77 -12.61
N GLY A 124 -1.12 10.85 -12.20
CA GLY A 124 -0.68 10.90 -10.81
C GLY A 124 -0.18 9.55 -10.27
N LEU A 125 0.31 9.53 -9.03
CA LEU A 125 0.83 8.30 -8.39
C LEU A 125 -0.26 7.55 -7.63
N LEU A 126 -1.09 8.28 -6.87
CA LEU A 126 -2.09 7.70 -5.99
C LEU A 126 -3.36 7.30 -6.76
N HIS A 127 -3.67 6.01 -6.72
CA HIS A 127 -4.84 5.40 -7.36
C HIS A 127 -5.36 4.20 -6.58
N TYR A 128 -6.62 3.88 -6.80
CA TYR A 128 -7.24 2.61 -6.45
C TYR A 128 -7.35 1.74 -7.70
N GLN A 129 -7.26 0.42 -7.53
CA GLN A 129 -7.55 -0.54 -8.58
C GLN A 129 -8.34 -1.72 -8.03
N GLU A 130 -9.18 -2.33 -8.86
CA GLU A 130 -9.95 -3.53 -8.51
C GLU A 130 -10.22 -4.43 -9.71
N ARG A 131 -10.42 -5.72 -9.43
CA ARG A 131 -11.00 -6.71 -10.35
C ARG A 131 -11.88 -7.67 -9.54
N ASP A 132 -12.93 -8.17 -10.17
CA ASP A 132 -13.88 -9.08 -9.52
C ASP A 132 -13.42 -10.54 -9.59
N GLU A 133 -12.94 -10.99 -10.75
CA GLU A 133 -12.41 -12.33 -10.95
C GLU A 133 -10.93 -12.32 -11.38
N VAL A 134 -10.26 -13.47 -11.24
CA VAL A 134 -8.82 -13.62 -11.54
C VAL A 134 -8.47 -13.26 -12.98
N ASP A 135 -9.39 -13.55 -13.91
CA ASP A 135 -9.20 -13.35 -15.35
C ASP A 135 -9.65 -11.95 -15.83
N ASP A 136 -10.22 -11.13 -14.94
CA ASP A 136 -10.67 -9.79 -15.27
C ASP A 136 -9.50 -8.79 -15.37
N CYS A 137 -9.69 -7.80 -16.22
CA CYS A 137 -8.84 -6.62 -16.25
C CYS A 137 -9.11 -5.74 -15.03
N TYR A 138 -8.06 -5.18 -14.44
CA TYR A 138 -8.24 -4.15 -13.42
C TYR A 138 -8.93 -2.91 -14.00
N THR A 139 -9.88 -2.38 -13.23
CA THR A 139 -10.32 -1.00 -13.34
C THR A 139 -9.47 -0.11 -12.44
N TYR A 140 -9.42 1.19 -12.73
CA TYR A 140 -8.58 2.15 -12.03
C TYR A 140 -9.38 3.40 -11.69
N GLU A 141 -9.18 3.92 -10.49
CA GLU A 141 -9.81 5.16 -10.03
C GLU A 141 -8.80 6.08 -9.33
N GLN A 142 -8.93 7.40 -9.53
CA GLN A 142 -8.15 8.38 -8.79
C GLN A 142 -8.66 8.50 -7.36
N VAL A 143 -7.74 8.51 -6.39
CA VAL A 143 -8.07 8.67 -4.97
C VAL A 143 -7.08 9.63 -4.30
N SER A 144 -7.45 10.12 -3.13
CA SER A 144 -6.61 11.01 -2.31
C SER A 144 -6.62 10.58 -0.84
N PHE A 145 -5.48 10.78 -0.18
CA PHE A 145 -5.32 10.60 1.26
C PHE A 145 -4.72 11.88 1.85
N ASP A 146 -5.22 12.27 3.03
CA ASP A 146 -4.77 13.51 3.70
C ASP A 146 -3.79 13.23 4.83
N ALA A 147 -3.53 11.95 5.12
CA ALA A 147 -2.61 11.50 6.14
C ALA A 147 -1.21 12.12 6.01
N ARG A 148 -0.68 12.57 7.15
CA ARG A 148 0.67 13.16 7.27
C ARG A 148 1.64 12.29 8.05
N SER A 149 1.21 11.08 8.42
CA SER A 149 2.03 10.07 9.06
C SER A 149 1.73 8.71 8.44
N VAL A 150 2.70 7.80 8.51
CA VAL A 150 2.56 6.46 7.93
C VAL A 150 1.47 5.66 8.64
N SER A 151 1.45 5.72 9.97
CA SER A 151 0.35 5.14 10.76
C SER A 151 -1.01 5.74 10.37
N GLY A 152 -1.12 7.07 10.23
CA GLY A 152 -2.37 7.72 9.82
C GLY A 152 -2.83 7.29 8.42
N LEU A 153 -1.90 7.13 7.48
CA LEU A 153 -2.19 6.66 6.13
C LEU A 153 -2.77 5.25 6.16
N LEU A 154 -2.20 4.36 6.98
CA LEU A 154 -2.72 3.00 7.11
C LEU A 154 -4.18 3.00 7.61
N TRP A 155 -4.50 3.81 8.62
CA TRP A 155 -5.87 3.91 9.12
C TRP A 155 -6.83 4.47 8.06
N GLU A 156 -6.44 5.53 7.35
CA GLU A 156 -7.24 6.04 6.22
C GLU A 156 -7.45 5.00 5.11
N VAL A 157 -6.42 4.22 4.77
CA VAL A 157 -6.51 3.13 3.80
C VAL A 157 -7.45 2.02 4.27
N MET A 158 -7.38 1.61 5.54
CA MET A 158 -8.27 0.58 6.10
C MET A 158 -9.73 1.05 6.12
N ASP A 159 -9.98 2.31 6.46
CA ASP A 159 -11.33 2.90 6.40
C ASP A 159 -11.83 2.99 4.94
N ALA A 160 -10.98 3.40 4.01
CA ALA A 160 -11.34 3.47 2.59
C ALA A 160 -11.63 2.06 2.02
N LEU A 161 -10.85 1.06 2.42
CA LEU A 161 -11.08 -0.34 2.07
C LEU A 161 -12.42 -0.83 2.61
N ALA A 162 -12.72 -0.56 3.89
CA ALA A 162 -14.00 -0.94 4.49
C ALA A 162 -15.19 -0.31 3.75
N ASN A 163 -15.09 0.97 3.38
CA ASN A 163 -16.11 1.64 2.59
C ASN A 163 -16.32 0.96 1.22
N ARG A 164 -15.25 0.65 0.48
CA ARG A 164 -15.33 -0.03 -0.82
C ARG A 164 -15.96 -1.41 -0.72
N LEU A 165 -15.48 -2.22 0.21
CA LEU A 165 -15.93 -3.61 0.38
C LEU A 165 -17.37 -3.71 0.90
N SER A 166 -17.81 -2.78 1.75
CA SER A 166 -19.18 -2.78 2.28
C SER A 166 -20.25 -2.46 1.25
N ILE A 167 -19.89 -1.80 0.14
CA ILE A 167 -20.82 -1.40 -0.93
C ILE A 167 -21.07 -2.57 -1.91
N LEU A 168 -20.17 -3.56 -1.97
CA LEU A 168 -20.21 -4.65 -2.94
C LEU A 168 -21.18 -5.79 -2.59
N ASP A 169 -21.80 -5.79 -1.40
CA ASP A 169 -22.84 -6.76 -0.98
C ASP A 169 -24.26 -6.14 -0.95
N GLY A 170 -24.54 -5.15 -1.82
CA GLY A 170 -25.91 -4.71 -2.06
C GLY A 170 -26.74 -5.82 -2.74
N PRO A 171 -27.99 -6.08 -2.32
CA PRO A 171 -28.78 -7.17 -2.88
C PRO A 171 -29.08 -6.89 -4.37
N GLU A 172 -28.76 -7.85 -5.24
CA GLU A 172 -29.41 -7.97 -6.56
C GLU A 172 -30.92 -8.21 -6.42
#